data_AF-A0A525D7N2-F1
#
_entry.id   AF-A0A525D7N2-F1
#
_cell.length_a   1.000
_cell.length_b   1.000
_cell.length_c   1.000
_cell.angle_alpha   90.00
_cell.angle_beta   90.00
_cell.angle_gamma   90.00
#
_symmetry.space_group_name_H-M   'P 1'
#
loop_
_entity.id
_entity.type
_entity.pdbx_description
1 polymer ?
#
loop_
_entity_poly.entity_id
_entity_poly.type
_entity_poly.pdbx_seq_one_letter_code
_entity_poly.pdbx_strand_id
1 'polypeptide(L)'
;MEIICKSCGKSHKSNEKLEASLKKLEPGQKLRFKCSQCQEPIAVGPEQLGQTMESTKAAGAKSAKGSGVRPPDPPDTSWLQDGEFEEEAVVSDIPQAIVLIEDETIRRKVVDALTSLGYRAETADDIPEALEKMQFFNYSSIVMHTAFNSSDLNENSFHTHMCNMNMSRRRYIFYVLIGDEMKTFYNLQALAYSANLVVNESDTSHFGVILRKAIPEYEELFGPYMEEMKVQGR
;
A
#
# COMPACT_ATOMS: atom_id res chain seq x y z
N MET A 1 -49.17 -2.63 12.53
CA MET A 1 -48.09 -2.52 13.52
C MET A 1 -46.75 -2.50 12.82
N GLU A 2 -45.76 -1.79 13.35
CA GLU A 2 -44.39 -1.82 12.82
C GLU A 2 -43.52 -2.71 13.70
N ILE A 3 -43.01 -3.79 13.10
CA ILE A 3 -42.06 -4.69 13.74
C ILE A 3 -40.68 -4.26 13.28
N ILE A 4 -39.91 -3.65 14.17
CA ILE A 4 -38.56 -3.21 13.88
C ILE A 4 -37.61 -4.39 14.06
N CYS A 5 -36.88 -4.75 13.00
CA CYS A 5 -35.83 -5.76 13.09
C CYS A 5 -34.67 -5.22 13.94
N LYS A 6 -34.29 -5.93 15.01
CA LYS A 6 -33.17 -5.51 15.87
C LYS A 6 -31.82 -5.54 15.16
N SER A 7 -31.67 -6.38 14.14
CA SER A 7 -30.39 -6.54 13.43
C SER A 7 -30.18 -5.52 12.32
N CYS A 8 -31.22 -5.07 11.64
CA CYS A 8 -31.09 -4.11 10.53
C CYS A 8 -31.84 -2.78 10.73
N GLY A 9 -32.55 -2.62 11.86
CA GLY A 9 -33.26 -1.40 12.22
C GLY A 9 -34.48 -1.05 11.35
N LYS A 10 -34.80 -1.86 10.33
CA LYS A 10 -35.90 -1.58 9.40
C LYS A 10 -37.24 -2.04 9.95
N SER A 11 -38.27 -1.21 9.73
CA SER A 11 -39.67 -1.46 10.11
C SER A 11 -40.36 -2.36 9.07
N HIS A 12 -40.88 -3.50 9.51
CA HIS A 12 -41.76 -4.35 8.71
C HIS A 12 -43.21 -4.10 9.09
N LYS A 13 -44.06 -3.87 8.09
CA LYS A 13 -45.51 -3.78 8.31
C LYS A 13 -46.07 -5.17 8.63
N SER A 14 -46.77 -5.30 9.76
CA SER A 14 -47.50 -6.53 10.09
C SER A 14 -48.61 -6.79 9.06
N ASN A 15 -48.83 -8.07 8.75
CA ASN A 15 -49.92 -8.54 7.89
C ASN A 15 -51.01 -9.18 8.77
N GLU A 16 -52.29 -9.12 8.39
CA GLU A 16 -53.44 -9.52 9.22
C GLU A 16 -53.32 -10.98 9.76
N LYS A 17 -52.69 -11.86 8.99
CA LYS A 17 -52.42 -13.25 9.40
C LYS A 17 -51.44 -13.37 10.57
N LEU A 18 -50.42 -12.50 10.65
CA LEU A 18 -49.47 -12.49 11.77
C LEU A 18 -50.15 -11.99 13.05
N GLU A 19 -51.07 -11.05 12.94
CA GLU A 19 -51.81 -10.51 14.08
C GLU A 19 -52.80 -11.53 14.65
N ALA A 20 -53.46 -12.30 13.77
CA ALA A 20 -54.34 -13.40 14.18
C ALA A 20 -53.57 -14.55 14.85
N SER A 21 -52.33 -14.83 14.41
CA SER A 21 -51.47 -15.84 15.02
C SER A 21 -50.88 -15.38 16.36
N LEU A 22 -50.54 -14.10 16.50
CA LEU A 22 -50.03 -13.54 17.77
C LEU A 22 -51.10 -13.52 18.88
N LYS A 23 -52.38 -13.35 18.53
CA LYS A 23 -53.51 -13.41 19.48
C LYS A 23 -53.84 -14.83 19.99
N LYS A 24 -53.34 -15.88 19.33
CA LYS A 24 -53.58 -17.29 19.69
C LYS A 24 -52.45 -17.92 20.50
N LEU A 25 -51.40 -17.18 20.84
CA LEU A 25 -50.23 -17.69 21.58
C LEU A 25 -50.37 -17.45 23.08
N GLU A 26 -49.94 -18.43 23.88
CA GLU A 26 -49.86 -18.32 25.34
C GLU A 26 -48.71 -17.39 25.78
N PRO A 27 -48.82 -16.71 26.94
CA PRO A 27 -47.81 -15.78 27.44
C PRO A 27 -46.48 -16.50 27.67
N GLY A 28 -45.47 -16.14 26.86
CA GLY A 28 -44.11 -16.71 26.91
C GLY A 28 -43.62 -17.30 25.58
N GLN A 29 -44.52 -17.57 24.62
CA GLN A 29 -44.13 -18.14 23.32
C GLN A 29 -43.88 -17.04 22.28
N LYS A 30 -42.74 -17.13 21.57
CA LYS A 30 -42.30 -16.15 20.56
C LYS A 30 -42.40 -16.73 19.16
N LEU A 31 -43.08 -16.02 18.25
CA LEU A 31 -43.18 -16.40 16.85
C LEU A 31 -41.92 -15.92 16.11
N ARG A 32 -41.25 -16.82 15.39
CA ARG A 32 -40.03 -16.51 14.62
C ARG A 32 -40.36 -16.43 13.13
N PHE A 33 -40.06 -15.30 12.49
CA PHE A 33 -40.13 -15.18 11.03
C PHE A 33 -38.86 -14.50 10.49
N LYS A 34 -38.49 -14.81 9.24
CA LYS A 34 -37.28 -14.25 8.62
C LYS A 34 -37.52 -12.83 8.15
N CYS A 35 -36.56 -11.94 8.43
CA CYS A 35 -36.55 -10.59 7.86
C CYS A 35 -36.41 -10.66 6.32
N SER A 36 -37.22 -9.90 5.58
CA SER A 36 -37.15 -9.88 4.11
C SER A 36 -35.88 -9.22 3.55
N GLN A 37 -35.08 -8.56 4.40
CA GLN A 37 -33.90 -7.82 3.99
C GLN A 37 -32.58 -8.44 4.47
N CYS A 38 -32.50 -8.87 5.73
CA CYS A 38 -31.28 -9.50 6.26
C CYS A 38 -31.40 -11.01 6.48
N GLN A 39 -32.57 -11.61 6.20
CA GLN A 39 -32.88 -13.03 6.40
C GLN A 39 -32.75 -13.57 7.83
N GLU A 40 -32.31 -12.76 8.79
CA GLU A 40 -32.23 -13.16 10.20
C GLU A 40 -33.62 -13.35 10.85
N PRO A 41 -33.75 -14.31 11.78
CA PRO A 41 -35.02 -14.63 12.42
C PRO A 41 -35.41 -13.57 13.46
N ILE A 42 -36.53 -12.87 13.21
CA ILE A 42 -37.15 -11.93 14.14
C ILE A 42 -38.10 -12.72 15.04
N ALA A 43 -37.85 -12.72 16.35
CA ALA A 43 -38.71 -13.34 17.35
C ALA A 43 -39.62 -12.29 18.00
N VAL A 44 -40.92 -12.33 17.71
CA VAL A 44 -41.93 -11.40 18.25
C VAL A 44 -42.82 -12.13 19.24
N GLY A 45 -42.94 -11.58 20.45
CA GLY A 45 -43.88 -12.05 21.47
C GLY A 45 -45.10 -11.12 21.59
N PRO A 46 -46.16 -11.56 22.27
CA PRO A 46 -47.39 -10.77 22.45
C PRO A 46 -47.17 -9.46 23.23
N GLU A 47 -46.06 -9.34 23.97
CA GLU A 47 -45.70 -8.18 24.81
C GLU A 47 -45.26 -6.94 24.03
N GLN A 48 -45.01 -7.04 22.72
CA GLN A 48 -44.69 -5.88 21.87
C GLN A 48 -45.93 -5.20 21.26
N LEU A 49 -47.14 -5.67 21.60
CA LEU A 49 -48.37 -4.94 21.30
C LEU A 49 -48.56 -3.78 22.29
N GLY A 50 -47.98 -2.63 21.94
CA GLY A 50 -48.46 -1.33 22.42
C GLY A 50 -47.78 -0.76 23.65
N GLN A 51 -46.50 -0.39 23.55
CA GLN A 51 -45.92 0.60 24.46
C GLN A 51 -45.02 1.57 23.68
N THR A 52 -45.58 2.73 23.35
CA THR A 52 -44.83 3.99 23.25
C THR A 52 -44.45 4.41 24.66
N MET A 53 -43.16 4.69 24.87
CA MET A 53 -42.57 5.02 26.16
C MET A 53 -43.13 6.31 26.74
N GLU A 54 -43.33 6.36 28.06
CA GLU A 54 -42.67 7.39 28.88
C GLU A 54 -42.62 7.03 30.37
N SER A 55 -41.53 7.53 30.97
CA SER A 55 -40.93 7.20 32.26
C SER A 55 -41.70 7.74 33.47
N THR A 56 -41.72 6.98 34.58
CA THR A 56 -41.28 7.51 35.89
C THR A 56 -40.95 6.37 36.87
N LYS A 57 -39.69 6.35 37.29
CA LYS A 57 -39.09 5.43 38.27
C LYS A 57 -39.47 5.81 39.70
N ALA A 58 -39.58 4.84 40.60
CA ALA A 58 -38.47 4.56 41.55
C ALA A 58 -38.79 3.44 42.55
N ALA A 59 -37.95 2.39 42.54
CA ALA A 59 -37.15 1.97 43.70
C ALA A 59 -35.97 1.13 43.18
N GLY A 60 -34.73 1.47 43.58
CA GLY A 60 -33.55 0.64 43.34
C GLY A 60 -32.30 1.37 42.80
N ALA A 61 -31.65 2.13 43.68
CA ALA A 61 -30.22 2.47 43.74
C ALA A 61 -29.39 2.66 42.45
N LYS A 62 -29.02 3.91 42.16
CA LYS A 62 -27.64 4.38 42.00
C LYS A 62 -27.64 5.92 41.92
N SER A 63 -26.93 6.53 42.87
CA SER A 63 -26.82 7.98 43.04
C SER A 63 -26.03 8.61 41.90
N ALA A 64 -26.56 9.70 41.36
CA ALA A 64 -26.03 10.47 40.25
C ALA A 64 -25.01 11.51 40.72
N LYS A 65 -23.91 11.69 39.97
CA LYS A 65 -23.18 12.95 39.89
C LYS A 65 -22.48 13.08 38.53
N GLY A 66 -22.70 14.21 37.88
CA GLY A 66 -21.97 14.70 36.70
C GLY A 66 -22.51 14.18 35.37
N SER A 67 -23.02 15.09 34.54
CA SER A 67 -23.15 14.91 33.09
C SER A 67 -21.75 14.83 32.47
N GLY A 68 -21.03 13.75 32.77
CA GLY A 68 -19.83 13.39 32.04
C GLY A 68 -20.27 12.76 30.74
N VAL A 69 -19.80 13.30 29.61
CA VAL A 69 -19.76 12.56 28.34
C VAL A 69 -19.24 11.18 28.70
N ARG A 70 -20.05 10.14 28.51
CA ARG A 70 -19.57 8.77 28.72
C ARG A 70 -18.48 8.57 27.67
N PRO A 71 -17.23 8.36 28.09
CA PRO A 71 -16.19 8.06 27.12
C PRO A 71 -16.63 6.83 26.35
N PRO A 72 -16.35 6.77 25.04
CA PRO A 72 -16.49 5.53 24.31
C PRO A 72 -15.77 4.42 25.07
N ASP A 73 -16.30 3.20 24.97
CA ASP A 73 -15.66 2.04 25.56
C ASP A 73 -14.19 1.95 25.07
N PRO A 74 -13.26 1.58 25.97
CA PRO A 74 -11.85 1.55 25.63
C PRO A 74 -11.63 0.62 24.42
N PRO A 75 -10.75 1.01 23.47
CA PRO A 75 -10.45 0.18 22.32
C PRO A 75 -9.90 -1.18 22.77
N ASP A 76 -10.17 -2.23 22.00
CA ASP A 76 -9.63 -3.56 22.26
C ASP A 76 -8.11 -3.54 22.10
N THR A 77 -7.39 -3.92 23.15
CA THR A 77 -5.92 -3.96 23.22
C THR A 77 -5.38 -5.38 23.17
N SER A 78 -6.20 -6.37 22.78
CA SER A 78 -5.80 -7.78 22.62
C SER A 78 -4.52 -7.93 21.78
N TRP A 79 -4.42 -7.22 20.66
CA TRP A 79 -3.25 -7.15 19.76
C TRP A 79 -1.93 -6.73 20.45
N LEU A 80 -1.99 -5.98 21.56
CA LEU A 80 -0.80 -5.55 22.31
C LEU A 80 -0.19 -6.72 23.11
N GLN A 81 -1.00 -7.72 23.48
CA GLN A 81 -0.54 -8.91 24.22
C GLN A 81 0.05 -9.97 23.28
N ASP A 82 -0.50 -10.07 22.07
CA ASP A 82 -0.03 -11.01 21.05
C ASP A 82 1.23 -10.51 20.33
N GLY A 83 1.57 -9.22 20.47
CA GLY A 83 2.75 -8.61 19.85
C GLY A 83 2.66 -8.46 18.32
N GLU A 84 1.54 -8.90 17.74
CA GLU A 84 1.22 -8.82 16.33
C GLU A 84 0.30 -7.62 16.11
N PHE A 85 0.90 -6.49 15.76
CA PHE A 85 0.18 -5.40 15.12
C PHE A 85 0.36 -5.58 13.60
N GLU A 86 -0.67 -6.08 12.93
CA GLU A 86 -0.76 -5.90 11.48
C GLU A 86 -0.99 -4.42 11.24
N GLU A 87 0.11 -3.67 11.07
CA GLU A 87 0.04 -2.47 10.25
C GLU A 87 -0.58 -2.92 8.93
N GLU A 88 -1.83 -2.51 8.67
CA GLU A 88 -2.19 -2.16 7.30
C GLU A 88 -1.19 -1.08 6.93
N ALA A 89 -0.03 -1.54 6.46
CA ALA A 89 1.02 -0.70 5.95
C ALA A 89 0.32 0.09 4.87
N VAL A 90 0.04 1.36 5.17
CA VAL A 90 -0.02 2.35 4.12
C VAL A 90 1.37 2.27 3.52
N VAL A 91 1.51 1.41 2.52
CA VAL A 91 2.71 1.27 1.72
C VAL A 91 2.80 2.63 1.03
N SER A 92 3.45 3.57 1.71
CA SER A 92 4.28 4.54 1.01
C SER A 92 5.06 3.70 0.02
N ASP A 93 4.80 3.85 -1.28
CA ASP A 93 5.57 3.17 -2.33
C ASP A 93 7.03 3.59 -2.17
N ILE A 94 7.77 2.87 -1.33
CA ILE A 94 9.19 3.10 -1.12
C ILE A 94 9.83 2.78 -2.47
N PRO A 95 10.48 3.76 -3.12
CA PRO A 95 11.01 3.54 -4.45
C PRO A 95 12.06 2.43 -4.39
N GLN A 96 11.89 1.43 -5.23
CA GLN A 96 12.81 0.30 -5.26
C GLN A 96 14.00 0.61 -6.18
N ALA A 97 15.17 0.14 -5.78
CA ALA A 97 16.37 0.18 -6.61
C ALA A 97 17.01 -1.20 -6.73
N ILE A 98 17.58 -1.51 -7.89
CA ILE A 98 18.40 -2.72 -8.07
C ILE A 98 19.83 -2.34 -8.43
N VAL A 99 20.78 -3.03 -7.80
CA VAL A 99 22.22 -2.80 -7.93
C VAL A 99 22.89 -4.05 -8.50
N LEU A 100 23.51 -3.89 -9.65
CA LEU A 100 24.17 -4.94 -10.44
C LEU A 100 25.67 -4.65 -10.51
N ILE A 101 26.39 -5.06 -9.46
CA ILE A 101 27.82 -4.79 -9.28
C ILE A 101 28.45 -6.02 -8.64
N GLU A 102 29.52 -6.55 -9.24
CA GLU A 102 30.24 -7.71 -8.70
C GLU A 102 31.15 -7.34 -7.52
N ASP A 103 31.84 -6.19 -7.61
CA ASP A 103 32.71 -5.71 -6.55
C ASP A 103 31.90 -5.35 -5.30
N GLU A 104 32.10 -6.13 -4.22
CA GLU A 104 31.37 -5.98 -2.96
C GLU A 104 31.60 -4.61 -2.30
N THR A 105 32.79 -4.03 -2.45
CA THR A 105 33.14 -2.75 -1.84
C THR A 105 32.38 -1.60 -2.49
N ILE A 106 32.29 -1.60 -3.82
CA ILE A 106 31.54 -0.62 -4.60
C ILE A 106 30.06 -0.84 -4.40
N ARG A 107 29.61 -2.10 -4.49
CA ARG A 107 28.21 -2.50 -4.26
C ARG A 107 27.71 -1.97 -2.93
N ARG A 108 28.46 -2.16 -1.84
CA ARG A 108 28.08 -1.66 -0.51
C ARG A 108 27.94 -0.14 -0.48
N LYS A 109 28.91 0.62 -1.03
CA LYS A 109 28.84 2.09 -1.08
C LYS A 109 27.60 2.58 -1.83
N VAL A 110 27.29 1.92 -2.95
CA VAL A 110 26.13 2.24 -3.79
C VAL A 110 24.81 1.93 -3.07
N VAL A 111 24.71 0.76 -2.44
CA VAL A 111 23.54 0.36 -1.63
C VAL A 111 23.34 1.34 -0.47
N ASP A 112 24.39 1.62 0.31
CA ASP A 112 24.33 2.57 1.43
C ASP A 112 23.88 3.96 0.97
N ALA A 113 24.38 4.43 -0.16
CA ALA A 113 24.00 5.71 -0.75
C ALA A 113 22.52 5.73 -1.17
N LEU A 114 22.02 4.69 -1.84
CA LEU A 114 20.61 4.57 -2.24
C LEU A 114 19.69 4.48 -1.02
N THR A 115 20.03 3.68 -0.02
CA THR A 115 19.28 3.55 1.23
C THR A 115 19.25 4.87 2.00
N SER A 116 20.36 5.62 2.02
CA SER A 116 20.39 6.96 2.64
C SER A 116 19.46 7.98 1.97
N LEU A 117 19.07 7.73 0.72
CA LEU A 117 18.14 8.55 -0.06
C LEU A 117 16.69 8.04 0.00
N GLY A 118 16.43 6.99 0.79
CA GLY A 118 15.09 6.43 0.99
C GLY A 118 14.70 5.37 -0.03
N TYR A 119 15.64 4.85 -0.84
CA TYR A 119 15.37 3.72 -1.72
C TYR A 119 15.47 2.38 -0.98
N ARG A 120 14.59 1.45 -1.33
CA ARG A 120 14.77 0.03 -0.99
C ARG A 120 15.67 -0.60 -2.03
N ALA A 121 16.97 -0.64 -1.73
CA ALA A 121 17.98 -1.20 -2.61
C ALA A 121 18.06 -2.73 -2.47
N GLU A 122 17.99 -3.42 -3.60
CA GLU A 122 18.20 -4.86 -3.73
C GLU A 122 19.41 -5.11 -4.63
N THR A 123 20.09 -6.24 -4.43
CA THR A 123 21.19 -6.68 -5.30
C THR A 123 20.73 -7.88 -6.11
N ALA A 124 21.37 -8.12 -7.25
CA ALA A 124 21.30 -9.39 -7.95
C ALA A 124 22.70 -9.79 -8.37
N ASP A 125 22.98 -11.09 -8.31
CA ASP A 125 24.31 -11.63 -8.60
C ASP A 125 24.43 -12.06 -10.07
N ASP A 126 23.30 -12.30 -10.74
CA ASP A 126 23.26 -12.70 -12.15
C ASP A 126 22.24 -11.91 -12.99
N ILE A 127 22.49 -11.82 -14.30
CA ILE A 127 21.59 -11.16 -15.25
C ILE A 127 20.18 -11.78 -15.30
N PRO A 128 19.99 -13.12 -15.37
CA PRO A 128 18.66 -13.71 -15.39
C PRO A 128 17.85 -13.39 -14.14
N GLU A 129 18.49 -13.39 -12.97
CA GLU A 129 17.87 -13.02 -11.69
C GLU A 129 17.42 -11.56 -11.71
N ALA A 130 18.27 -10.64 -12.20
CA ALA A 130 17.92 -9.23 -12.33
C ALA A 130 16.72 -9.02 -13.26
N LEU A 131 16.70 -9.70 -14.42
CA LEU A 131 15.60 -9.63 -15.38
C LEU A 131 14.31 -10.24 -14.84
N GLU A 132 14.37 -11.31 -14.05
CA GLU A 132 13.22 -11.90 -13.37
C GLU A 132 12.64 -10.91 -12.35
N LYS A 133 13.49 -10.33 -11.50
CA LYS A 133 13.09 -9.30 -10.52
C LYS A 133 12.38 -8.11 -11.18
N MET A 134 12.90 -7.63 -12.32
CA MET A 134 12.28 -6.53 -13.09
C MET A 134 10.90 -6.83 -13.69
N GLN A 135 10.50 -8.11 -13.75
CA GLN A 135 9.16 -8.48 -14.19
C GLN A 135 8.13 -8.33 -13.06
N PHE A 136 8.55 -8.54 -11.82
CA PHE A 136 7.67 -8.49 -10.64
C PHE A 136 7.70 -7.14 -9.92
N PHE A 137 8.83 -6.43 -10.00
CA PHE A 137 9.05 -5.18 -9.29
C PHE A 137 9.26 -4.00 -10.23
N ASN A 138 8.67 -2.86 -9.87
CA ASN A 138 8.89 -1.59 -10.55
C ASN A 138 10.05 -0.86 -9.88
N TYR A 139 11.25 -1.03 -10.43
CA TYR A 139 12.43 -0.30 -9.97
C TYR A 139 12.42 1.13 -10.50
N SER A 140 12.46 2.11 -9.60
CA SER A 140 12.60 3.53 -9.94
C SER A 140 14.06 3.92 -10.21
N SER A 141 15.02 3.14 -9.71
CA SER A 141 16.44 3.32 -10.01
C SER A 141 17.14 2.00 -10.28
N ILE A 142 18.05 2.00 -11.25
CA ILE A 142 18.86 0.84 -11.62
C ILE A 142 20.31 1.31 -11.70
N VAL A 143 21.20 0.67 -10.96
CA VAL A 143 22.63 0.96 -11.00
C VAL A 143 23.36 -0.29 -11.46
N MET A 144 24.16 -0.17 -12.53
CA MET A 144 24.86 -1.31 -13.12
C MET A 144 26.32 -0.96 -13.37
N HIS A 145 27.22 -1.88 -13.03
CA HIS A 145 28.63 -1.79 -13.42
C HIS A 145 28.80 -2.22 -14.88
N THR A 146 29.68 -1.56 -15.63
CA THR A 146 29.89 -1.86 -17.05
C THR A 146 30.46 -3.27 -17.27
N ALA A 147 31.25 -3.76 -16.31
CA ALA A 147 31.81 -5.11 -16.30
C ALA A 147 30.92 -6.19 -15.61
N PHE A 148 29.66 -5.89 -15.27
CA PHE A 148 28.78 -6.86 -14.58
C PHE A 148 28.45 -8.06 -15.48
N ASN A 149 28.91 -9.26 -15.14
CA ASN A 149 28.72 -10.53 -15.83
C ASN A 149 29.04 -10.50 -17.34
N SER A 150 29.80 -9.51 -17.82
CA SER A 150 30.20 -9.33 -19.22
C SER A 150 31.45 -8.45 -19.32
N SER A 151 32.32 -8.74 -20.29
CA SER A 151 33.50 -7.91 -20.59
C SER A 151 33.20 -6.69 -21.45
N ASP A 152 32.12 -6.72 -22.24
CA ASP A 152 31.65 -5.58 -23.04
C ASP A 152 30.21 -5.22 -22.63
N LEU A 153 29.99 -3.93 -22.41
CA LEU A 153 28.69 -3.36 -22.11
C LEU A 153 27.69 -3.59 -23.25
N ASN A 154 28.16 -3.55 -24.51
CA ASN A 154 27.28 -3.71 -25.67
C ASN A 154 26.83 -5.16 -25.87
N GLU A 155 27.59 -6.13 -25.37
CA GLU A 155 27.23 -7.55 -25.37
C GLU A 155 26.40 -7.95 -24.13
N ASN A 156 26.32 -7.05 -23.13
CA ASN A 156 25.56 -7.29 -21.93
C ASN A 156 24.04 -7.31 -22.24
N SER A 157 23.41 -8.46 -21.98
CA SER A 157 21.99 -8.68 -22.28
C SER A 157 21.06 -7.86 -21.38
N PHE A 158 21.46 -7.55 -20.14
CA PHE A 158 20.71 -6.63 -19.28
C PHE A 158 20.77 -5.20 -19.83
N HIS A 159 21.95 -4.72 -20.21
CA HIS A 159 22.11 -3.40 -20.83
C HIS A 159 21.29 -3.29 -22.12
N THR A 160 21.38 -4.30 -22.98
CA THR A 160 20.59 -4.40 -24.21
C THR A 160 19.09 -4.38 -23.93
N HIS A 161 18.63 -5.05 -22.87
CA HIS A 161 17.23 -4.99 -22.44
C HIS A 161 16.81 -3.57 -22.05
N MET A 162 17.65 -2.87 -21.27
CA MET A 162 17.40 -1.48 -20.87
C MET A 162 17.31 -0.52 -22.06
N CYS A 163 18.19 -0.67 -23.05
CA CYS A 163 18.19 0.14 -24.26
C CYS A 163 16.96 -0.11 -25.16
N ASN A 164 16.45 -1.34 -25.18
CA ASN A 164 15.29 -1.73 -25.99
C ASN A 164 13.94 -1.62 -25.25
N MET A 165 13.94 -1.19 -23.99
CA MET A 165 12.73 -1.06 -23.20
C MET A 165 11.80 0.02 -23.76
N ASN A 166 10.49 -0.26 -23.78
CA ASN A 166 9.50 0.71 -24.20
C ASN A 166 9.62 2.02 -23.38
N MET A 167 9.63 3.16 -24.08
CA MET A 167 9.73 4.50 -23.50
C MET A 167 8.66 4.80 -22.44
N SER A 168 7.49 4.18 -22.49
CA SER A 168 6.48 4.34 -21.43
C SER A 168 6.94 3.82 -20.08
N ARG A 169 7.76 2.74 -20.04
CA ARG A 169 8.35 2.22 -18.79
C ARG A 169 9.71 2.83 -18.52
N ARG A 170 10.57 2.92 -19.55
CA ARG A 170 11.97 3.36 -19.43
C ARG A 170 12.10 4.75 -18.82
N ARG A 171 11.16 5.65 -19.10
CA ARG A 171 11.18 7.02 -18.55
C ARG A 171 11.03 7.07 -17.04
N TYR A 172 10.37 6.10 -16.39
CA TYR A 172 10.20 6.02 -14.93
C TYR A 172 11.41 5.42 -14.20
N ILE A 173 12.46 5.05 -14.94
CA ILE A 173 13.65 4.42 -14.40
C ILE A 173 14.83 5.39 -14.50
N PHE A 174 15.44 5.69 -13.36
CA PHE A 174 16.72 6.38 -13.29
C PHE A 174 17.87 5.37 -13.42
N TYR A 175 18.40 5.22 -14.62
CA TYR A 175 19.46 4.25 -14.95
C TYR A 175 20.85 4.88 -14.86
N VAL A 176 21.70 4.29 -14.03
CA VAL A 176 23.07 4.73 -13.77
C VAL A 176 24.05 3.65 -14.18
N LEU A 177 25.07 4.05 -14.95
CA LEU A 177 26.21 3.20 -15.31
C LEU A 177 27.44 3.61 -14.51
N ILE A 178 28.14 2.63 -13.95
CA ILE A 178 29.41 2.81 -13.25
C ILE A 178 30.50 2.05 -14.01
N GLY A 179 31.64 2.67 -14.27
CA GLY A 179 32.79 1.98 -14.87
C GLY A 179 34.05 2.85 -14.86
N ASP A 180 35.20 2.22 -15.09
CA ASP A 180 36.51 2.90 -15.12
C ASP A 180 36.65 3.85 -16.31
N GLU A 181 36.05 3.51 -17.44
CA GLU A 181 36.04 4.28 -18.69
C GLU A 181 35.02 5.43 -18.70
N MET A 182 34.15 5.48 -17.69
CA MET A 182 33.07 6.44 -17.60
C MET A 182 33.58 7.77 -17.06
N LYS A 183 33.08 8.89 -17.60
CA LYS A 183 33.36 10.23 -17.08
C LYS A 183 32.15 10.73 -16.30
N THR A 184 32.29 10.91 -15.00
CA THR A 184 31.20 11.32 -14.11
C THR A 184 30.49 12.58 -14.63
N PHE A 185 29.16 12.54 -14.71
CA PHE A 185 28.32 13.62 -15.28
C PHE A 185 28.56 13.96 -16.77
N TYR A 186 29.22 13.09 -17.54
CA TYR A 186 29.38 13.32 -18.96
C TYR A 186 28.11 12.91 -19.74
N ASN A 187 27.17 13.84 -19.83
CA ASN A 187 25.83 13.61 -20.39
C ASN A 187 25.82 13.06 -21.82
N LEU A 188 26.79 13.42 -22.66
CA LEU A 188 26.89 12.86 -24.03
C LEU A 188 27.25 11.37 -24.03
N GLN A 189 28.07 10.92 -23.07
CA GLN A 189 28.37 9.51 -22.90
C GLN A 189 27.19 8.76 -22.29
N ALA A 190 26.51 9.35 -21.29
CA ALA A 190 25.26 8.77 -20.77
C ALA A 190 24.22 8.59 -21.88
N LEU A 191 24.02 9.59 -22.74
CA LEU A 191 23.12 9.53 -23.88
C LEU A 191 23.51 8.42 -24.87
N ALA A 192 24.80 8.26 -25.17
CA ALA A 192 25.28 7.23 -26.09
C ALA A 192 24.94 5.80 -25.60
N TYR A 193 24.91 5.59 -24.28
CA TYR A 193 24.54 4.31 -23.66
C TYR A 193 23.08 4.26 -23.19
N SER A 194 22.23 5.20 -23.62
CA SER A 194 20.83 5.28 -23.18
C SER A 194 20.67 5.27 -21.65
N ALA A 195 21.64 5.82 -20.92
CA ALA A 195 21.64 5.97 -19.47
C ALA A 195 21.28 7.39 -19.06
N ASN A 196 20.79 7.55 -17.82
CA ASN A 196 20.49 8.85 -17.24
C ASN A 196 21.74 9.49 -16.64
N LEU A 197 22.66 8.66 -16.13
CA LEU A 197 23.92 9.10 -15.54
C LEU A 197 25.02 8.07 -15.80
N VAL A 198 26.23 8.56 -16.03
CA VAL A 198 27.46 7.77 -16.01
C VAL A 198 28.34 8.27 -14.87
N VAL A 199 28.99 7.36 -14.16
CA VAL A 199 29.84 7.64 -13.00
C VAL A 199 31.14 6.86 -13.13
N ASN A 200 32.27 7.53 -12.90
CA ASN A 200 33.56 6.87 -12.83
C ASN A 200 33.67 6.06 -11.53
N GLU A 201 34.28 4.88 -11.59
CA GLU A 201 34.49 4.03 -10.42
C GLU A 201 35.24 4.75 -9.27
N SER A 202 36.21 5.60 -9.60
CA SER A 202 36.98 6.37 -8.62
C SER A 202 36.12 7.35 -7.79
N ASP A 203 35.00 7.80 -8.34
CA ASP A 203 34.07 8.73 -7.70
C ASP A 203 32.98 8.03 -6.88
N THR A 204 32.94 6.69 -6.83
CA THR A 204 31.93 5.91 -6.09
C THR A 204 31.90 6.21 -4.58
N SER A 205 33.00 6.71 -4.02
CA SER A 205 33.05 7.21 -2.64
C SER A 205 32.11 8.39 -2.39
N HIS A 206 31.81 9.17 -3.43
CA HIS A 206 30.92 10.34 -3.39
C HIS A 206 29.54 10.06 -4.00
N PHE A 207 29.19 8.78 -4.23
CA PHE A 207 27.99 8.40 -4.96
C PHE A 207 26.69 9.00 -4.39
N GLY A 208 26.55 9.08 -3.07
CA GLY A 208 25.40 9.73 -2.45
C GLY A 208 25.28 11.23 -2.76
N VAL A 209 26.40 11.96 -2.89
CA VAL A 209 26.39 13.37 -3.30
C VAL A 209 26.02 13.49 -4.78
N ILE A 210 26.55 12.59 -5.61
CA ILE A 210 26.25 12.51 -7.04
C ILE A 210 24.74 12.31 -7.25
N LEU A 211 24.13 11.34 -6.57
CA LEU A 211 22.69 11.08 -6.66
C LEU A 211 21.82 12.25 -6.18
N ARG A 212 22.20 12.93 -5.09
CA ARG A 212 21.47 14.12 -4.60
C ARG A 212 21.44 15.26 -5.61
N LYS A 213 22.41 15.33 -6.51
CA LYS A 213 22.41 16.28 -7.61
C LYS A 213 21.62 15.75 -8.82
N ALA A 214 21.88 14.50 -9.22
CA ALA A 214 21.37 13.95 -10.46
C ALA A 214 19.87 13.61 -10.43
N ILE A 215 19.34 13.16 -9.30
CA ILE A 215 17.92 12.79 -9.17
C ILE A 215 17.01 14.03 -9.37
N PRO A 216 17.23 15.16 -8.68
CA PRO A 216 16.45 16.37 -8.93
C PRO A 216 16.53 16.87 -10.37
N GLU A 217 17.70 16.81 -11.01
CA GLU A 217 17.86 17.20 -12.43
C GLU A 217 17.02 16.30 -13.35
N TYR A 218 16.96 15.00 -13.06
CA TYR A 218 16.12 14.04 -13.77
C TYR A 218 14.61 14.30 -13.53
N GLU A 219 14.22 14.57 -12.29
CA GLU A 219 12.83 14.90 -11.94
C GLU A 219 12.37 16.22 -12.56
N GLU A 220 13.23 17.24 -12.62
CA GLU A 220 12.92 18.50 -13.30
C GLU A 220 12.67 18.29 -14.80
N LEU A 221 13.47 17.41 -15.43
CA LEU A 221 13.36 17.14 -16.87
C LEU A 221 12.14 16.30 -17.24
N PHE A 222 11.85 15.24 -16.47
CA PHE A 222 10.80 14.27 -16.81
C PHE A 222 9.53 14.37 -15.96
N GLY A 223 9.59 15.01 -14.79
CA GLY A 223 8.47 15.15 -13.86
C GLY A 223 7.21 15.74 -14.51
N PRO A 224 7.29 16.90 -15.20
CA PRO A 224 6.14 17.48 -15.88
C PRO A 224 5.52 16.53 -16.92
N TYR A 225 6.36 15.81 -17.68
CA TYR A 225 5.89 14.84 -18.65
C TYR A 225 5.17 13.66 -18.00
N MET A 226 5.72 13.12 -16.91
CA MET A 226 5.10 12.03 -16.16
C MET A 226 3.78 12.43 -15.52
N GLU A 227 3.69 13.65 -15.00
CA GLU A 227 2.46 14.20 -14.42
C GLU A 227 1.34 14.27 -15.47
N GLU A 228 1.64 14.80 -16.66
CA GLU A 228 0.69 14.84 -17.78
C GLU A 228 0.26 13.44 -18.24
N MET A 229 1.19 12.49 -18.29
CA MET A 229 0.88 11.10 -18.64
C MET A 229 -0.05 10.44 -17.61
N LYS A 230 0.19 10.69 -16.31
CA LYS A 230 -0.69 10.23 -15.23
C LYS A 230 -2.10 10.81 -15.34
N VAL A 231 -2.23 12.11 -15.67
CA VAL A 231 -3.54 12.75 -15.89
C VAL A 231 -4.29 12.10 -17.05
N GLN A 232 -3.59 11.67 -18.09
CA GLN A 232 -4.18 10.93 -19.22
C GLN A 232 -4.45 9.45 -18.94
N GLY A 233 -4.16 8.96 -17.73
CA GLY A 233 -4.35 7.56 -17.34
C GLY A 233 -3.39 6.60 -18.04
N ARG A 234 -2.18 7.06 -18.38
CA ARG A 234 -1.16 6.29 -19.11
C ARG A 234 0.13 6.11 -18.33
#